data_AF-A0A061AVU9-F1
#
_entry.id   AF-A0A061AVU9-F1
#
_cell.length_a   1.000
_cell.length_b   1.000
_cell.length_c   1.000
_cell.angle_alpha   90.00
_cell.angle_beta   90.00
_cell.angle_gamma   90.00
#
_symmetry.space_group_name_H-M   'P 1'
#
loop_
_entity.id
_entity.type
_entity.pdbx_description
1 polymer ?
#
loop_
_entity_poly.entity_id
_entity_poly.type
_entity_poly.pdbx_seq_one_letter_code
_entity_poly.pdbx_strand_id
1 'polypeptide(L)'
;MKAALNKSPFIRQIRRRPLALLGPLAVIVLMYYLFFTGSKPQSKYSYKVKKNGLFGRTPDAVPRNLPGDHISHYNLNKLASTPMAVYNKEKVLVLTPVSRFYEEYWKNLLRLTYPRDLLELGFIVPRTRDGEVALKKLEKAIKQVQTGKKENRFSKITILRQDTESLSSQTEKHRHALSVQKERRSSMALARNSLLFSALGPYTSWVLWLDSDIVETPPTLIQDLVSHDKPVISANCYQRYFDEDKKENSIRPYDYNNWVESEEGLKIAERMSDDEIIVEGYPDIATYRPLMAHFYDPNGDTNAEMELDGVGGAAVLVKADVHRDGAMFPSFPFYHLIETEGFAKMAKRLGYQVFGLPNYLVYHYNE
;
A
#
# COMPACT_ATOMS: atom_id res chain seq x y z
N MET A 1 30.37 -69.18 -33.48
CA MET A 1 30.99 -67.94 -34.01
C MET A 1 31.50 -67.05 -32.86
N LYS A 2 32.62 -67.42 -32.25
CA LYS A 2 33.38 -66.61 -31.28
C LYS A 2 34.76 -66.34 -31.89
N ALA A 3 34.85 -65.46 -32.89
CA ALA A 3 36.12 -64.93 -33.41
C ALA A 3 35.88 -63.92 -34.55
N ALA A 4 35.41 -62.69 -34.26
CA ALA A 4 35.41 -61.63 -35.29
C ALA A 4 35.29 -60.17 -34.80
N LEU A 5 35.45 -59.86 -33.51
CA LEU A 5 35.30 -58.47 -33.01
C LEU A 5 36.56 -57.90 -32.34
N ASN A 6 37.73 -58.48 -32.61
CA ASN A 6 38.98 -58.11 -31.92
C ASN A 6 40.07 -57.54 -32.87
N LYS A 7 39.67 -56.85 -33.94
CA LYS A 7 40.59 -56.25 -34.93
C LYS A 7 40.32 -54.78 -35.25
N SER A 8 39.66 -54.03 -34.37
CA SER A 8 39.66 -52.56 -34.44
C SER A 8 40.77 -52.01 -33.54
N PRO A 9 41.82 -51.34 -34.08
CA PRO A 9 42.86 -50.72 -33.26
C PRO A 9 42.29 -49.64 -32.31
N PHE A 10 41.18 -49.02 -32.70
CA PHE A 10 40.46 -48.00 -31.93
C PHE A 10 39.86 -48.56 -30.63
N ILE A 11 39.24 -49.75 -30.69
CA ILE A 11 38.66 -50.42 -29.51
C ILE A 11 39.76 -50.87 -28.53
N ARG A 12 40.94 -51.27 -29.04
CA ARG A 12 42.10 -51.60 -28.19
C ARG A 12 42.65 -50.36 -27.47
N GLN A 13 42.62 -49.19 -28.09
CA GLN A 13 43.12 -47.94 -27.52
C GLN A 13 42.20 -47.41 -26.42
N ILE A 14 40.88 -47.48 -26.61
CA ILE A 14 39.86 -47.17 -25.58
C ILE A 14 40.05 -48.05 -24.33
N ARG A 15 40.37 -49.34 -24.51
CA ARG A 15 40.53 -50.30 -23.40
C ARG A 15 41.84 -50.15 -22.63
N ARG A 16 42.91 -49.64 -23.26
CA ARG A 16 44.24 -49.49 -22.62
C ARG A 16 44.45 -48.12 -21.95
N ARG A 17 43.75 -47.07 -22.39
CA ARG A 17 43.83 -45.72 -21.80
C ARG A 17 42.45 -45.05 -21.76
N PRO A 18 41.51 -45.56 -20.94
CA PRO A 18 40.15 -45.00 -20.87
C PRO A 18 40.17 -43.51 -20.45
N LEU A 19 41.10 -43.12 -19.59
CA LEU A 19 41.29 -41.75 -19.12
C LEU A 19 41.69 -40.75 -20.22
N ALA A 20 42.40 -41.19 -21.27
CA ALA A 20 42.87 -40.29 -22.33
C ALA A 20 41.74 -39.84 -23.28
N LEU A 21 40.62 -40.56 -23.31
CA LEU A 21 39.46 -40.26 -24.14
C LEU A 21 38.29 -39.70 -23.32
N LEU A 22 38.15 -40.12 -22.07
CA LEU A 22 37.15 -39.59 -21.14
C LEU A 22 37.50 -38.18 -20.63
N GLY A 23 38.79 -37.86 -20.48
CA GLY A 23 39.24 -36.53 -20.04
C GLY A 23 38.78 -35.39 -20.96
N PRO A 24 39.09 -35.44 -22.28
CA PRO A 24 38.65 -34.42 -23.23
C PRO A 24 37.12 -34.32 -23.33
N LEU A 25 36.41 -35.46 -23.29
CA LEU A 25 34.95 -35.49 -23.35
C LEU A 25 34.32 -34.85 -22.11
N ALA A 26 34.86 -35.10 -20.93
CA ALA A 26 34.40 -34.49 -19.69
C ALA A 26 34.65 -32.97 -19.67
N VAL A 27 35.79 -32.52 -20.22
CA VAL A 27 36.09 -31.09 -20.36
C VAL A 27 35.12 -30.41 -21.33
N ILE A 28 34.75 -31.05 -22.44
CA ILE A 28 33.76 -30.51 -23.39
C ILE A 28 32.37 -30.42 -22.75
N VAL A 29 31.96 -31.43 -21.98
CA VAL A 29 30.68 -31.40 -21.25
C VAL A 29 30.68 -30.32 -20.17
N LEU A 30 31.80 -30.14 -19.45
CA LEU A 30 31.96 -29.08 -18.44
C LEU A 30 31.93 -27.68 -19.08
N MET A 31 32.63 -27.50 -20.20
CA MET A 31 32.62 -26.28 -21.01
C MET A 31 31.20 -25.97 -21.50
N TYR A 32 30.48 -26.97 -22.03
CA TYR A 32 29.10 -26.81 -22.46
C TYR A 32 28.20 -26.40 -21.29
N TYR A 33 28.37 -27.01 -20.12
CA TYR A 33 27.63 -26.63 -18.92
C TYR A 33 27.95 -25.19 -18.49
N LEU A 34 29.22 -24.80 -18.46
CA LEU A 34 29.63 -23.44 -18.06
C LEU A 34 29.20 -22.35 -19.05
N PHE A 35 29.18 -22.63 -20.36
CA PHE A 35 28.81 -21.64 -21.37
C PHE A 35 27.30 -21.59 -21.67
N PHE A 36 26.56 -22.70 -21.49
CA PHE A 36 25.13 -22.77 -21.84
C PHE A 36 24.17 -22.82 -20.64
N THR A 37 24.65 -22.93 -19.39
CA THR A 37 23.79 -22.62 -18.24
C THR A 37 23.69 -21.11 -18.08
N GLY A 38 22.76 -20.51 -18.81
CA GLY A 38 22.33 -19.14 -18.61
C GLY A 38 22.00 -18.90 -17.12
N SER A 39 22.43 -17.76 -16.62
CA SER A 39 22.08 -17.25 -15.29
C SER A 39 20.57 -17.28 -15.12
N LYS A 40 20.07 -18.23 -14.32
CA LYS A 40 18.66 -18.19 -13.91
C LYS A 40 18.42 -16.88 -13.17
N PRO A 41 17.36 -16.12 -13.48
CA PRO A 41 17.04 -14.94 -12.70
C PRO A 41 16.88 -15.38 -11.24
N GLN A 42 17.63 -14.74 -10.34
CA GLN A 42 17.42 -14.96 -8.91
C GLN A 42 15.98 -14.56 -8.60
N SER A 43 15.18 -15.52 -8.12
CA SER A 43 13.88 -15.17 -7.59
C SER A 43 14.09 -14.19 -6.44
N LYS A 44 13.42 -13.03 -6.50
CA LYS A 44 13.41 -12.01 -5.44
C LYS A 44 13.08 -12.60 -4.06
N TYR A 45 12.39 -13.74 -4.05
CA TYR A 45 12.03 -14.52 -2.87
C TYR A 45 12.85 -15.81 -2.81
N SER A 46 13.60 -16.00 -1.72
CA SER A 46 14.30 -17.25 -1.40
C SER A 46 13.52 -17.99 -0.32
N TYR A 47 12.83 -19.07 -0.71
CA TYR A 47 12.13 -19.97 0.22
C TYR A 47 13.05 -21.05 0.79
N LYS A 48 14.36 -20.77 0.93
CA LYS A 48 15.27 -21.70 1.59
C LYS A 48 14.96 -21.74 3.08
N VAL A 49 14.27 -22.79 3.50
CA VAL A 49 14.16 -23.18 4.90
C VAL A 49 15.58 -23.35 5.43
N LYS A 50 15.99 -22.48 6.36
CA LYS A 50 17.25 -22.67 7.09
C LYS A 50 17.16 -24.03 7.80
N LYS A 51 17.96 -25.01 7.36
CA LYS A 51 18.14 -26.26 8.09
C LYS A 51 18.88 -25.91 9.39
N ASN A 52 18.19 -26.10 10.52
CA ASN A 52 18.74 -25.82 11.85
C ASN A 52 19.88 -26.79 12.16
N GLY A 53 21.02 -26.25 12.61
CA GLY A 53 22.00 -27.01 13.36
C GLY A 53 21.49 -27.33 14.77
N LEU A 54 22.06 -28.35 15.41
CA LEU A 54 21.59 -29.00 16.65
C LEU A 54 21.37 -28.08 17.88
N PHE A 55 21.73 -26.79 17.83
CA PHE A 55 21.65 -25.88 18.99
C PHE A 55 20.94 -24.54 18.73
N GLY A 56 20.27 -24.38 17.57
CA GLY A 56 19.54 -23.14 17.27
C GLY A 56 18.07 -23.21 17.71
N ARG A 57 17.73 -22.73 18.91
CA ARG A 57 16.33 -22.36 19.23
C ARG A 57 16.03 -20.99 18.60
N THR A 58 15.34 -20.97 17.47
CA THR A 58 14.61 -19.76 17.03
C THR A 58 13.33 -19.65 17.84
N PRO A 59 12.91 -18.44 18.30
CA PRO A 59 11.56 -18.27 18.83
C PRO A 59 10.55 -18.63 17.73
N ASP A 60 9.51 -19.39 18.06
CA ASP A 60 8.42 -19.71 17.15
C ASP A 60 7.90 -18.44 16.47
N ALA A 61 8.12 -18.30 15.16
CA ALA A 61 7.79 -17.12 14.36
C ALA A 61 6.30 -17.07 13.96
N VAL A 62 5.41 -17.52 14.83
CA VAL A 62 3.96 -17.36 14.65
C VAL A 62 3.50 -16.40 15.75
N PRO A 63 3.01 -15.19 15.43
CA PRO A 63 2.38 -14.32 16.40
C PRO A 63 1.20 -15.06 17.05
N ARG A 64 1.39 -15.60 18.26
CA ARG A 64 0.33 -16.30 19.00
C ARG A 64 -0.54 -15.27 19.72
N ASN A 65 -1.53 -14.74 19.01
CA ASN A 65 -2.71 -14.12 19.60
C ASN A 65 -3.94 -14.83 19.04
N LEU A 66 -4.23 -16.04 19.54
CA LEU A 66 -5.49 -16.73 19.28
C LEU A 66 -6.40 -16.49 20.49
N PRO A 67 -7.51 -15.73 20.35
CA PRO A 67 -8.54 -15.64 21.38
C PRO A 67 -9.19 -17.01 21.62
N GLY A 68 -9.59 -17.25 22.87
CA GLY A 68 -10.01 -18.57 23.39
C GLY A 68 -11.39 -19.10 22.98
N ASP A 69 -11.98 -18.64 21.87
CA ASP A 69 -13.17 -19.26 21.28
C ASP A 69 -12.85 -19.72 19.86
N HIS A 70 -12.80 -21.04 19.67
CA HIS A 70 -12.09 -21.66 18.55
C HIS A 70 -12.83 -21.62 17.21
N ILE A 71 -14.08 -21.14 17.16
CA ILE A 71 -14.86 -21.05 15.93
C ILE A 71 -15.70 -19.77 15.94
N SER A 72 -15.47 -18.89 14.95
CA SER A 72 -16.26 -17.68 14.72
C SER A 72 -16.97 -17.79 13.38
N HIS A 73 -18.29 -17.54 13.38
CA HIS A 73 -19.12 -17.55 12.17
C HIS A 73 -19.48 -16.12 11.76
N TYR A 74 -19.23 -15.80 10.49
CA TYR A 74 -19.61 -14.52 9.89
C TYR A 74 -20.32 -14.77 8.56
N ASN A 75 -21.49 -14.15 8.39
CA ASN A 75 -22.18 -14.13 7.10
C ASN A 75 -21.97 -12.74 6.49
N LEU A 76 -21.08 -12.66 5.50
CA LEU A 76 -20.71 -11.38 4.88
C LEU A 76 -21.89 -10.72 4.15
N ASN A 77 -22.87 -11.48 3.65
CA ASN A 77 -24.08 -10.91 3.04
C ASN A 77 -25.00 -10.19 4.05
N LYS A 78 -24.76 -10.37 5.36
CA LYS A 78 -25.46 -9.65 6.43
C LYS A 78 -24.64 -8.51 7.01
N LEU A 79 -23.38 -8.38 6.61
CA LEU A 79 -22.53 -7.26 6.99
C LEU A 79 -22.86 -6.10 6.07
N ALA A 80 -23.36 -5.00 6.64
CA ALA A 80 -23.76 -3.83 5.89
C ALA A 80 -22.80 -2.67 6.12
N SER A 81 -22.71 -1.81 5.11
CA SER A 81 -22.04 -0.51 5.15
C SER A 81 -23.07 0.52 4.73
N THR A 82 -23.63 1.24 5.70
CA THR A 82 -24.82 2.10 5.51
C THR A 82 -24.57 3.54 5.98
N PRO A 83 -25.41 4.51 5.57
CA PRO A 83 -25.31 5.90 6.03
C PRO A 83 -25.48 6.08 7.55
N MET A 84 -26.11 5.12 8.22
CA MET A 84 -26.40 5.17 9.66
C MET A 84 -25.43 4.29 10.46
N ALA A 85 -24.14 4.29 10.08
CA ALA A 85 -23.12 3.39 10.62
C ALA A 85 -23.01 3.37 12.16
N VAL A 86 -23.07 4.54 12.81
CA VAL A 86 -23.01 4.63 14.28
C VAL A 86 -24.21 3.92 14.92
N TYR A 87 -25.42 4.16 14.42
CA TYR A 87 -26.64 3.53 14.92
C TYR A 87 -26.62 2.01 14.71
N ASN A 88 -26.14 1.57 13.54
CA ASN A 88 -26.01 0.16 13.18
C ASN A 88 -24.78 -0.53 13.80
N LYS A 89 -23.99 0.18 14.61
CA LYS A 89 -22.76 -0.32 15.25
C LYS A 89 -21.75 -0.91 14.25
N GLU A 90 -21.66 -0.28 13.09
CA GLU A 90 -20.74 -0.69 12.03
C GLU A 90 -19.29 -0.42 12.45
N LYS A 91 -18.41 -1.41 12.26
CA LYS A 91 -17.00 -1.26 12.63
C LYS A 91 -16.21 -0.56 11.54
N VAL A 92 -15.36 0.37 11.95
CA VAL A 92 -14.49 1.16 11.06
C VAL A 92 -13.04 0.85 11.38
N LEU A 93 -12.28 0.44 10.36
CA LEU A 93 -10.85 0.19 10.43
C LEU A 93 -10.10 1.40 9.86
N VAL A 94 -9.40 2.14 10.72
CA VAL A 94 -8.54 3.26 10.31
C VAL A 94 -7.14 2.74 10.02
N LEU A 95 -6.67 2.91 8.79
CA LEU A 95 -5.37 2.44 8.32
C LEU A 95 -4.44 3.60 7.99
N THR A 96 -3.25 3.58 8.59
CA THR A 96 -2.27 4.66 8.46
C THR A 96 -0.87 4.10 8.25
N PRO A 97 -0.28 4.27 7.06
CA PRO A 97 1.17 4.15 6.87
C PRO A 97 1.87 5.30 7.62
N VAL A 98 2.84 4.97 8.48
CA VAL A 98 3.53 5.95 9.35
C VAL A 98 5.00 6.00 8.99
N SER A 99 5.40 7.01 8.22
CA SER A 99 6.82 7.31 7.97
C SER A 99 7.42 8.15 9.11
N ARG A 100 6.65 9.10 9.62
CA ARG A 100 6.95 9.99 10.74
C ARG A 100 5.74 10.08 11.66
N PHE A 101 5.97 10.28 12.95
CA PHE A 101 4.90 10.45 13.93
C PHE A 101 4.70 11.93 14.25
N TYR A 102 3.54 12.47 13.86
CA TYR A 102 3.09 13.82 14.18
C TYR A 102 2.15 13.78 15.39
N GLU A 103 2.39 14.65 16.38
CA GLU A 103 1.54 14.68 17.58
C GLU A 103 0.14 15.23 17.25
N GLU A 104 0.07 16.11 16.28
CA GLU A 104 -1.14 16.75 15.77
C GLU A 104 -2.04 15.73 15.08
N TYR A 105 -1.49 14.82 14.26
CA TYR A 105 -2.22 13.68 13.71
C TYR A 105 -2.83 12.83 14.83
N TRP A 106 -2.04 12.50 15.86
CA TRP A 106 -2.55 11.68 16.97
C TRP A 106 -3.66 12.40 17.74
N LYS A 107 -3.50 13.70 18.01
CA LYS A 107 -4.54 14.53 18.62
C LYS A 107 -5.80 14.61 17.75
N ASN A 108 -5.64 14.73 16.44
CA ASN A 108 -6.74 14.71 15.47
C ASN A 108 -7.51 13.39 15.51
N LEU A 109 -6.81 12.25 15.48
CA LEU A 109 -7.41 10.92 15.62
C LEU A 109 -8.17 10.76 16.96
N LEU A 110 -7.64 11.34 18.05
CA LEU A 110 -8.29 11.35 19.36
C LEU A 110 -9.47 12.33 19.48
N ARG A 111 -9.67 13.22 18.50
CA ARG A 111 -10.84 14.11 18.44
C ARG A 111 -12.00 13.52 17.65
N LEU A 112 -11.77 12.48 16.85
CA LEU A 112 -12.85 11.80 16.13
C LEU A 112 -13.96 11.35 17.10
N THR A 113 -15.20 11.61 16.71
CA THR A 113 -16.40 11.39 17.53
C THR A 113 -17.05 10.03 17.28
N TYR A 114 -16.59 9.28 16.27
CA TYR A 114 -17.04 7.91 16.05
C TYR A 114 -16.73 7.04 17.29
N PRO A 115 -17.64 6.16 17.75
CA PRO A 115 -17.46 5.40 18.98
C PRO A 115 -16.16 4.57 18.99
N ARG A 116 -15.36 4.71 20.05
CA ARG A 116 -14.02 4.10 20.15
C ARG A 116 -14.07 2.57 20.15
N ASP A 117 -15.14 1.99 20.68
CA ASP A 117 -15.41 0.55 20.69
C ASP A 117 -15.76 -0.01 19.30
N LEU A 118 -16.07 0.86 18.34
CA LEU A 118 -16.28 0.50 16.93
C LEU A 118 -15.08 0.81 16.05
N LEU A 119 -14.04 1.46 16.60
CA LEU A 119 -12.81 1.81 15.87
C LEU A 119 -11.70 0.79 16.12
N GLU A 120 -11.19 0.25 15.02
CA GLU A 120 -9.94 -0.50 14.99
C GLU A 120 -8.88 0.33 14.28
N LEU A 121 -7.64 0.31 14.80
CA LEU A 121 -6.52 1.04 14.21
C LEU A 121 -5.49 0.07 13.63
N GLY A 122 -5.02 0.34 12.43
CA GLY A 122 -3.91 -0.35 11.80
C GLY A 122 -2.80 0.64 11.43
N PHE A 123 -1.58 0.38 11.89
CA PHE A 123 -0.40 1.15 11.54
C PHE A 123 0.64 0.26 10.87
N ILE A 124 1.33 0.78 9.85
CA ILE A 124 2.54 0.14 9.31
C ILE A 124 3.70 1.12 9.30
N VAL A 125 4.84 0.69 9.81
CA VAL A 125 6.02 1.54 10.00
C VAL A 125 7.22 0.97 9.24
N PRO A 126 7.97 1.77 8.45
CA PRO A 126 9.12 1.29 7.70
C PRO A 126 10.29 0.92 8.62
N ARG A 127 11.16 0.02 8.13
CA ARG A 127 12.40 -0.40 8.82
C ARG A 127 13.56 0.56 8.58
N THR A 128 13.34 1.84 8.91
CA THR A 128 14.34 2.90 8.84
C THR A 128 14.61 3.49 10.22
N ARG A 129 15.69 4.28 10.35
CA ARG A 129 16.00 5.01 11.59
C ARG A 129 14.84 5.93 12.02
N ASP A 130 14.27 6.67 11.07
CA ASP A 130 13.12 7.54 11.33
C ASP A 130 11.87 6.72 11.70
N GLY A 131 11.66 5.58 11.04
CA GLY A 131 10.59 4.65 11.38
C GLY A 131 10.70 4.07 12.78
N GLU A 132 11.91 3.77 13.28
CA GLU A 132 12.12 3.35 14.67
C GLU A 132 11.77 4.45 15.68
N VAL A 133 12.06 5.71 15.35
CA VAL A 133 11.65 6.86 16.18
C VAL A 133 10.14 7.02 16.17
N ALA A 134 9.52 6.93 15.00
CA ALA A 134 8.07 7.02 14.84
C ALA A 134 7.35 5.89 15.62
N LEU A 135 7.86 4.65 15.53
CA LEU A 135 7.32 3.49 16.25
C LEU A 135 7.32 3.72 17.77
N LYS A 136 8.44 4.16 18.34
CA LYS A 136 8.55 4.40 19.79
C LYS A 136 7.55 5.46 20.27
N LYS A 137 7.38 6.55 19.50
CA LYS A 137 6.40 7.60 19.81
C LYS A 137 4.97 7.07 19.71
N LEU A 138 4.67 6.33 18.65
CA LEU A 138 3.36 5.70 18.42
C LEU A 138 2.99 4.74 19.55
N GLU A 139 3.90 3.83 19.94
CA GLU A 139 3.68 2.88 21.04
C GLU A 139 3.43 3.59 22.37
N LYS A 140 4.18 4.66 22.66
CA LYS A 140 3.97 5.47 23.86
C LYS A 140 2.59 6.12 23.86
N ALA A 141 2.18 6.70 22.74
CA ALA A 141 0.89 7.36 22.58
C ALA A 141 -0.29 6.36 22.71
N ILE A 142 -0.17 5.20 22.06
CA ILE A 142 -1.14 4.11 22.16
C ILE A 142 -1.26 3.61 23.60
N LYS A 143 -0.12 3.38 24.28
CA LYS A 143 -0.11 2.89 25.65
C LYS A 143 -0.89 3.83 26.57
N GLN A 144 -0.68 5.15 26.45
CA GLN A 144 -1.41 6.14 27.24
C GLN A 144 -2.93 6.02 27.10
N VAL A 145 -3.43 5.85 25.87
CA VAL A 145 -4.87 5.72 25.60
C VAL A 145 -5.42 4.38 26.04
N GLN A 146 -4.75 3.27 25.69
CA GLN A 146 -5.22 1.92 25.99
C GLN A 146 -5.14 1.56 27.48
N THR A 147 -4.27 2.21 28.27
CA THR A 147 -4.27 2.06 29.74
C THR A 147 -5.23 3.02 30.46
N GLY A 148 -5.76 4.01 29.74
CA GLY A 148 -6.70 4.99 30.27
C GLY A 148 -8.10 4.40 30.53
N LYS A 149 -9.11 5.29 30.66
CA LYS A 149 -10.50 4.91 30.88
C LYS A 149 -11.00 3.98 29.76
N LYS A 150 -11.81 2.97 30.11
CA LYS A 150 -12.27 1.94 29.17
C LYS A 150 -13.07 2.55 28.01
N GLU A 151 -13.89 3.58 28.27
CA GLU A 151 -14.65 4.27 27.23
C GLU A 151 -13.79 4.96 26.16
N ASN A 152 -12.51 5.26 26.46
CA ASN A 152 -11.61 5.95 25.56
C ASN A 152 -10.71 4.99 24.75
N ARG A 153 -10.80 3.68 25.01
CA ARG A 153 -9.94 2.67 24.37
C ARG A 153 -10.49 2.29 23.02
N PHE A 154 -9.61 2.14 22.04
CA PHE A 154 -9.94 1.55 20.75
C PHE A 154 -10.20 0.05 20.90
N SER A 155 -11.11 -0.48 20.07
CA SER A 155 -11.48 -1.91 20.04
C SER A 155 -10.25 -2.81 19.84
N LYS A 156 -9.41 -2.46 18.86
CA LYS A 156 -8.20 -3.21 18.49
C LYS A 156 -7.19 -2.26 17.88
N ILE A 157 -5.91 -2.48 18.16
CA ILE A 157 -4.81 -1.76 17.52
C ILE A 157 -3.79 -2.77 17.01
N THR A 158 -3.44 -2.67 15.73
CA THR A 158 -2.46 -3.52 15.06
C THR A 158 -1.32 -2.64 14.57
N ILE A 159 -0.07 -2.97 14.94
CA ILE A 159 1.12 -2.28 14.46
C ILE A 159 1.98 -3.29 13.69
N LEU A 160 2.30 -2.97 12.46
CA LEU A 160 3.14 -3.78 11.58
C LEU A 160 4.47 -3.08 11.32
N ARG A 161 5.51 -3.88 11.13
CA ARG A 161 6.80 -3.44 10.60
C ARG A 161 6.88 -3.89 9.15
N GLN A 162 7.13 -2.95 8.24
CA GLN A 162 7.26 -3.26 6.82
C GLN A 162 8.32 -4.36 6.60
N ASP A 163 8.03 -5.30 5.73
CA ASP A 163 8.83 -6.50 5.43
C ASP A 163 9.76 -6.32 4.22
N THR A 164 9.48 -5.35 3.36
CA THR A 164 10.33 -4.98 2.22
C THR A 164 11.50 -4.08 2.62
N GLU A 165 12.63 -4.23 1.93
CA GLU A 165 13.78 -3.33 2.09
C GLU A 165 13.37 -1.88 1.81
N SER A 166 13.69 -0.98 2.73
CA SER A 166 13.49 0.45 2.52
C SER A 166 14.41 0.90 1.38
N LEU A 167 13.86 1.62 0.39
CA LEU A 167 14.67 2.25 -0.65
C LEU A 167 15.78 3.07 0.02
N SER A 168 17.02 2.90 -0.45
CA SER A 168 18.16 3.64 0.08
C SER A 168 17.89 5.14 -0.03
N SER A 169 18.23 5.89 1.02
CA SER A 169 18.03 7.33 1.09
C SER A 169 18.81 8.03 -0.03
N GLN A 170 18.18 8.25 -1.19
CA GLN A 170 18.74 9.07 -2.24
C GLN A 170 18.35 10.54 -2.03
N THR A 171 19.33 11.41 -2.25
CA THR A 171 19.28 12.87 -2.08
C THR A 171 18.10 13.49 -2.83
N GLU A 172 17.51 14.56 -2.29
CA GLU A 172 16.33 15.27 -2.84
C GLU A 172 16.40 15.54 -4.36
N LYS A 173 17.57 15.93 -4.87
CA LYS A 173 17.80 16.23 -6.29
C LYS A 173 17.60 15.04 -7.25
N HIS A 174 17.66 13.79 -6.77
CA HIS A 174 17.39 12.59 -7.59
C HIS A 174 15.98 12.02 -7.41
N ARG A 175 15.15 12.59 -6.51
CA ARG A 175 13.77 12.13 -6.23
C ARG A 175 12.79 12.38 -7.37
N HIS A 176 13.14 13.25 -8.31
CA HIS A 176 12.25 13.68 -9.39
C HIS A 176 12.32 12.82 -10.65
N ALA A 177 13.21 11.83 -10.74
CA ALA A 177 13.18 10.91 -11.88
C ALA A 177 11.94 10.00 -11.80
N LEU A 178 11.23 9.82 -12.92
CA LEU A 178 10.01 9.00 -13.03
C LEU A 178 10.23 7.57 -12.48
N SER A 179 11.42 6.99 -12.70
CA SER A 179 11.80 5.67 -12.18
C SER A 179 11.84 5.61 -10.66
N VAL A 180 12.35 6.66 -9.99
CA VAL A 180 12.42 6.75 -8.53
C VAL A 180 11.01 6.89 -7.93
N GLN A 181 10.12 7.61 -8.61
CA GLN A 181 8.71 7.69 -8.20
C GLN A 181 7.97 6.37 -8.33
N LYS A 182 8.20 5.63 -9.42
CA LYS A 182 7.64 4.29 -9.61
C LYS A 182 8.04 3.36 -8.47
N GLU A 183 9.31 3.34 -8.10
CA GLU A 183 9.80 2.54 -6.97
C GLU A 183 9.19 2.98 -5.64
N ARG A 184 9.12 4.29 -5.38
CA ARG A 184 8.53 4.84 -4.16
C ARG A 184 7.05 4.48 -4.03
N ARG A 185 6.23 4.74 -5.06
CA ARG A 185 4.80 4.40 -5.06
C ARG A 185 4.58 2.90 -5.02
N SER A 186 5.43 2.10 -5.66
CA SER A 186 5.41 0.64 -5.53
C SER A 186 5.63 0.18 -4.09
N SER A 187 6.62 0.74 -3.38
CA SER A 187 6.88 0.45 -1.97
C SER A 187 5.73 0.88 -1.05
N MET A 188 5.12 2.04 -1.30
CA MET A 188 3.94 2.51 -0.59
C MET A 188 2.73 1.58 -0.81
N ALA A 189 2.49 1.16 -2.06
CA ALA A 189 1.43 0.22 -2.40
C ALA A 189 1.60 -1.12 -1.66
N LEU A 190 2.83 -1.66 -1.60
CA LEU A 190 3.12 -2.85 -0.82
C LEU A 190 2.86 -2.65 0.67
N ALA A 191 3.24 -1.50 1.25
CA ALA A 191 2.97 -1.20 2.65
C ALA A 191 1.46 -1.11 2.95
N ARG A 192 0.69 -0.42 2.10
CA ARG A 192 -0.78 -0.34 2.21
C ARG A 192 -1.41 -1.72 2.11
N ASN A 193 -1.02 -2.54 1.13
CA ASN A 193 -1.52 -3.90 0.98
C ASN A 193 -1.20 -4.78 2.19
N SER A 194 0.06 -4.80 2.64
CA SER A 194 0.46 -5.58 3.83
C SER A 194 -0.35 -5.18 5.06
N LEU A 195 -0.62 -3.88 5.22
CA LEU A 195 -1.44 -3.38 6.32
C LEU A 195 -2.91 -3.80 6.19
N LEU A 196 -3.52 -3.56 5.03
CA LEU A 196 -4.92 -3.91 4.72
C LEU A 196 -5.18 -5.39 4.96
N PHE A 197 -4.42 -6.27 4.31
CA PHE A 197 -4.65 -7.72 4.36
C PHE A 197 -4.39 -8.32 5.76
N SER A 198 -3.55 -7.68 6.57
CA SER A 198 -3.28 -8.14 7.94
C SER A 198 -4.29 -7.64 8.97
N ALA A 199 -4.96 -6.51 8.70
CA ALA A 199 -5.84 -5.85 9.66
C ALA A 199 -7.33 -5.99 9.35
N LEU A 200 -7.70 -6.18 8.07
CA LEU A 200 -9.10 -6.31 7.64
C LEU A 200 -9.76 -7.55 8.26
N GLY A 201 -10.84 -7.34 9.01
CA GLY A 201 -11.59 -8.40 9.67
C GLY A 201 -12.85 -8.81 8.92
N PRO A 202 -13.43 -9.98 9.26
CA PRO A 202 -14.71 -10.44 8.71
C PRO A 202 -15.93 -9.66 9.24
N TYR A 203 -15.71 -8.72 10.16
CA TYR A 203 -16.72 -7.88 10.81
C TYR A 203 -16.57 -6.38 10.48
N THR A 204 -15.59 -6.01 9.64
CA THR A 204 -15.29 -4.61 9.30
C THR A 204 -16.27 -4.09 8.24
N SER A 205 -17.02 -3.02 8.50
CA SER A 205 -17.92 -2.42 7.50
C SER A 205 -17.23 -1.37 6.64
N TRP A 206 -16.29 -0.62 7.23
CA TRP A 206 -15.61 0.48 6.55
C TRP A 206 -14.11 0.46 6.81
N VAL A 207 -13.35 0.93 5.83
CA VAL A 207 -11.92 1.18 5.93
C VAL A 207 -11.68 2.65 5.65
N LEU A 208 -11.10 3.37 6.61
CA LEU A 208 -10.64 4.74 6.42
C LEU A 208 -9.12 4.73 6.23
N TRP A 209 -8.67 5.04 5.03
CA TRP A 209 -7.28 5.39 4.76
C TRP A 209 -7.04 6.82 5.21
N LEU A 210 -6.15 7.00 6.18
CA LEU A 210 -5.79 8.32 6.71
C LEU A 210 -4.27 8.39 6.82
N ASP A 211 -3.64 9.21 6.00
CA ASP A 211 -2.18 9.34 6.02
C ASP A 211 -1.69 10.04 7.31
N SER A 212 -0.47 9.70 7.75
CA SER A 212 0.05 10.08 9.08
C SER A 212 0.31 11.57 9.26
N ASP A 213 0.32 12.31 8.16
CA ASP A 213 0.55 13.74 8.05
C ASP A 213 -0.76 14.54 7.90
N ILE A 214 -1.93 13.88 7.95
CA ILE A 214 -3.22 14.58 8.05
C ILE A 214 -3.50 14.97 9.51
N VAL A 215 -3.25 16.24 9.81
CA VAL A 215 -3.20 16.75 11.18
C VAL A 215 -4.47 17.49 11.62
N GLU A 216 -5.39 17.75 10.70
CA GLU A 216 -6.66 18.40 11.02
C GLU A 216 -7.78 17.87 10.12
N THR A 217 -8.87 17.43 10.76
CA THR A 217 -10.10 16.98 10.12
C THR A 217 -11.29 17.43 10.98
N PRO A 218 -12.50 17.57 10.42
CA PRO A 218 -13.69 17.71 11.27
C PRO A 218 -13.81 16.52 12.24
N PRO A 219 -14.20 16.72 13.51
CA PRO A 219 -14.36 15.62 14.47
C PRO A 219 -15.37 14.55 14.03
N THR A 220 -16.25 14.88 13.10
CA THR A 220 -17.28 14.02 12.50
C THR A 220 -16.83 13.35 11.21
N LEU A 221 -15.54 13.42 10.83
CA LEU A 221 -14.99 12.89 9.57
C LEU A 221 -15.61 11.57 9.11
N ILE A 222 -15.65 10.57 9.98
CA ILE A 222 -16.16 9.24 9.62
C ILE A 222 -17.67 9.30 9.34
N GLN A 223 -18.44 9.96 10.21
CA GLN A 223 -19.89 10.10 10.04
C GLN A 223 -20.23 10.89 8.77
N ASP A 224 -19.50 11.98 8.52
CA ASP A 224 -19.70 12.82 7.35
C ASP A 224 -19.47 12.00 6.08
N LEU A 225 -18.31 11.33 5.95
CA LEU A 225 -17.99 10.51 4.78
C LEU A 225 -18.92 9.31 4.60
N VAL A 226 -19.30 8.63 5.68
CA VAL A 226 -20.23 7.49 5.65
C VAL A 226 -21.61 7.92 5.13
N SER A 227 -22.06 9.13 5.48
CA SER A 227 -23.41 9.61 5.14
C SER A 227 -23.69 9.67 3.63
N HIS A 228 -22.64 9.77 2.82
CA HIS A 228 -22.71 9.79 1.34
C HIS A 228 -22.97 8.41 0.71
N ASP A 229 -22.90 7.32 1.49
CA ASP A 229 -23.17 5.95 1.05
C ASP A 229 -22.34 5.43 -0.14
N LYS A 230 -21.18 6.04 -0.42
CA LYS A 230 -20.38 5.69 -1.61
C LYS A 230 -19.47 4.48 -1.37
N PRO A 231 -19.17 3.68 -2.40
CA PRO A 231 -18.18 2.60 -2.28
C PRO A 231 -16.78 3.11 -1.93
N VAL A 232 -16.37 4.21 -2.55
CA VAL A 232 -15.11 4.92 -2.30
C VAL A 232 -15.41 6.42 -2.32
N ILE A 233 -14.99 7.13 -1.27
CA ILE A 233 -15.11 8.59 -1.19
C ILE A 233 -13.87 9.24 -0.58
N SER A 234 -13.32 10.25 -1.26
CA SER A 234 -12.13 10.99 -0.86
C SER A 234 -12.45 12.41 -0.38
N ALA A 235 -11.87 12.84 0.74
CA ALA A 235 -11.92 14.25 1.15
C ALA A 235 -10.87 15.08 0.39
N ASN A 236 -11.11 16.38 0.24
CA ASN A 236 -10.16 17.26 -0.43
C ASN A 236 -9.05 17.69 0.53
N CYS A 237 -7.78 17.44 0.17
CA CYS A 237 -6.66 17.67 1.06
C CYS A 237 -5.94 18.99 0.73
N TYR A 238 -5.94 19.88 1.72
CA TYR A 238 -5.33 21.19 1.68
C TYR A 238 -4.20 21.29 2.70
N GLN A 239 -3.45 22.38 2.67
CA GLN A 239 -2.42 22.69 3.65
C GLN A 239 -2.62 24.12 4.15
N ARG A 240 -2.55 24.31 5.48
CA ARG A 240 -2.53 25.64 6.07
C ARG A 240 -1.12 26.21 6.00
N TYR A 241 -0.98 27.48 5.66
CA TYR A 241 0.31 28.18 5.64
C TYR A 241 0.11 29.66 6.04
N PHE A 242 1.19 30.34 6.42
CA PHE A 242 1.17 31.80 6.61
C PHE A 242 1.55 32.47 5.30
N ASP A 243 0.64 33.30 4.77
CA ASP A 243 0.85 34.07 3.55
C ASP A 243 1.59 35.37 3.90
N GLU A 244 2.87 35.45 3.53
CA GLU A 244 3.73 36.59 3.85
C GLU A 244 3.30 37.89 3.15
N ASP A 245 2.70 37.78 1.96
CA ASP A 245 2.26 38.94 1.18
C ASP A 245 1.00 39.56 1.81
N LYS A 246 0.07 38.72 2.26
CA LYS A 246 -1.18 39.14 2.93
C LYS A 246 -1.05 39.29 4.44
N LYS A 247 0.04 38.77 5.03
CA LYS A 247 0.29 38.68 6.48
C LYS A 247 -0.85 37.99 7.24
N GLU A 248 -1.40 36.93 6.68
CA GLU A 248 -2.52 36.19 7.27
C GLU A 248 -2.36 34.67 7.10
N ASN A 249 -3.05 33.90 7.94
CA ASN A 249 -3.13 32.44 7.75
C ASN A 249 -4.03 32.14 6.54
N SER A 250 -3.51 31.36 5.61
CA SER A 250 -4.18 30.97 4.37
C SER A 250 -4.17 29.45 4.18
N ILE A 251 -4.82 28.98 3.11
CA ILE A 251 -4.88 27.57 2.73
C ILE A 251 -4.50 27.41 1.25
N ARG A 252 -3.85 26.29 0.92
CA ARG A 252 -3.50 25.94 -0.46
C ARG A 252 -3.81 24.47 -0.76
N PRO A 253 -4.13 24.11 -2.01
CA PRO A 253 -4.29 22.71 -2.40
C PRO A 253 -2.99 21.93 -2.15
N TYR A 254 -3.12 20.68 -1.71
CA TYR A 254 -1.99 19.81 -1.41
C TYR A 254 -2.00 18.51 -2.22
N ASP A 255 -3.12 17.77 -2.18
CA ASP A 255 -3.21 16.46 -2.86
C ASP A 255 -3.80 16.56 -4.26
N TYR A 256 -2.95 16.35 -5.27
CA TYR A 256 -3.33 16.33 -6.68
C TYR A 256 -3.67 14.94 -7.24
N ASN A 257 -3.69 13.89 -6.40
CA ASN A 257 -4.00 12.52 -6.83
C ASN A 257 -5.52 12.25 -6.89
N ASN A 258 -6.36 13.21 -6.50
CA ASN A 258 -7.81 13.15 -6.67
C ASN A 258 -8.20 13.84 -7.98
N TRP A 259 -8.61 13.07 -8.99
CA TRP A 259 -8.84 13.61 -10.32
C TRP A 259 -9.86 12.82 -11.14
N VAL A 260 -10.37 13.46 -12.19
CA VAL A 260 -11.20 12.84 -13.23
C VAL A 260 -10.35 12.54 -14.46
N GLU A 261 -10.61 11.42 -15.13
CA GLU A 261 -9.88 11.06 -16.34
C GLU A 261 -10.21 12.04 -17.48
N SER A 262 -9.24 12.29 -18.36
CA SER A 262 -9.42 13.16 -19.51
C SER A 262 -9.20 12.38 -20.81
N GLU A 263 -9.75 12.87 -21.93
CA GLU A 263 -9.49 12.27 -23.24
C GLU A 263 -8.00 12.30 -23.60
N GLU A 264 -7.28 13.35 -23.20
CA GLU A 264 -5.85 13.47 -23.48
C GLU A 264 -5.04 12.51 -22.61
N GLY A 265 -5.42 12.34 -21.35
CA GLY A 265 -4.83 11.34 -20.44
C GLY A 265 -4.95 9.93 -21.00
N LEU A 266 -6.11 9.58 -21.56
CA LEU A 266 -6.32 8.29 -22.24
C LEU A 266 -5.46 8.15 -23.51
N LYS A 267 -5.39 9.18 -24.37
CA LYS A 267 -4.54 9.15 -25.59
C LYS A 267 -3.06 9.02 -25.27
N ILE A 268 -2.60 9.65 -24.18
CA ILE A 268 -1.22 9.50 -23.70
C ILE A 268 -1.02 8.06 -23.24
N ALA A 269 -1.91 7.53 -22.39
CA ALA A 269 -1.83 6.16 -21.90
C ALA A 269 -1.82 5.11 -23.03
N GLU A 270 -2.62 5.28 -24.08
CA GLU A 270 -2.65 4.38 -25.25
C GLU A 270 -1.32 4.29 -26.02
N ARG A 271 -0.46 5.30 -25.90
CA ARG A 271 0.84 5.37 -26.59
C ARG A 271 2.01 4.91 -25.72
N MET A 272 1.76 4.66 -24.43
CA MET A 272 2.77 4.24 -23.47
C MET A 272 3.02 2.73 -23.55
N SER A 273 4.21 2.29 -23.17
CA SER A 273 4.47 0.86 -23.01
C SER A 273 3.77 0.31 -21.76
N ASP A 274 3.48 -0.98 -21.76
CA ASP A 274 2.75 -1.67 -20.68
C ASP A 274 3.38 -1.47 -19.28
N ASP A 275 4.69 -1.20 -19.22
CA ASP A 275 5.42 -1.01 -17.97
C ASP A 275 5.59 0.45 -17.55
N GLU A 276 5.17 1.42 -18.37
CA GLU A 276 5.22 2.83 -18.03
C GLU A 276 4.06 3.24 -17.11
N ILE A 277 4.28 4.29 -16.31
CA ILE A 277 3.28 4.84 -15.39
C ILE A 277 3.09 6.34 -15.62
N ILE A 278 1.87 6.80 -15.37
CA ILE A 278 1.48 8.20 -15.29
C ILE A 278 1.39 8.55 -13.81
N VAL A 279 1.95 9.70 -13.45
CA VAL A 279 1.93 10.26 -12.10
C VAL A 279 1.59 11.73 -12.22
N GLU A 280 0.44 12.14 -11.67
CA GLU A 280 0.02 13.53 -11.67
C GLU A 280 0.98 14.44 -10.88
N GLY A 281 1.10 15.70 -11.31
CA GLY A 281 1.99 16.70 -10.72
C GLY A 281 3.38 16.79 -11.36
N TYR A 282 3.61 16.09 -12.47
CA TYR A 282 4.87 16.17 -13.24
C TYR A 282 4.74 17.07 -14.47
N PRO A 283 5.63 18.06 -14.66
CA PRO A 283 5.52 19.04 -15.75
C PRO A 283 5.73 18.43 -17.13
N ASP A 284 6.32 17.25 -17.21
CA ASP A 284 6.72 16.61 -18.47
C ASP A 284 5.53 15.98 -19.23
N ILE A 285 4.40 15.73 -18.55
CA ILE A 285 3.21 15.12 -19.15
C ILE A 285 1.98 15.95 -18.79
N ALA A 286 1.48 16.71 -19.75
CA ALA A 286 0.21 17.43 -19.62
C ALA A 286 -0.96 16.46 -19.83
N THR A 287 -1.41 15.81 -18.76
CA THR A 287 -2.54 14.87 -18.79
C THR A 287 -3.89 15.56 -18.90
N TYR A 288 -3.96 16.87 -18.59
CA TYR A 288 -5.20 17.66 -18.54
C TYR A 288 -6.33 17.05 -17.70
N ARG A 289 -5.97 16.21 -16.72
CA ARG A 289 -6.95 15.64 -15.80
C ARG A 289 -7.50 16.73 -14.88
N PRO A 290 -8.83 16.91 -14.78
CA PRO A 290 -9.41 17.83 -13.81
C PRO A 290 -9.07 17.38 -12.39
N LEU A 291 -8.29 18.19 -11.67
CA LEU A 291 -7.84 17.90 -10.31
C LEU A 291 -8.87 18.43 -9.30
N MET A 292 -9.43 17.56 -8.45
CA MET A 292 -10.43 17.93 -7.43
C MET A 292 -9.93 19.05 -6.50
N ALA A 293 -8.62 19.13 -6.28
CA ALA A 293 -7.97 20.19 -5.52
C ALA A 293 -8.23 21.61 -6.06
N HIS A 294 -8.66 21.77 -7.31
CA HIS A 294 -9.01 23.06 -7.90
C HIS A 294 -10.52 23.31 -8.02
N PHE A 295 -11.35 22.37 -7.57
CA PHE A 295 -12.82 22.50 -7.57
C PHE A 295 -13.37 22.99 -6.23
N TYR A 296 -12.52 23.27 -5.24
CA TYR A 296 -12.94 23.87 -3.98
C TYR A 296 -13.57 25.25 -4.19
N ASP A 297 -14.80 25.39 -3.76
CA ASP A 297 -15.51 26.67 -3.65
C ASP A 297 -15.77 26.97 -2.16
N PRO A 298 -15.18 28.04 -1.59
CA PRO A 298 -15.45 28.46 -0.22
C PRO A 298 -16.92 28.71 0.11
N ASN A 299 -17.77 28.99 -0.89
CA ASN A 299 -19.21 29.20 -0.74
C ASN A 299 -20.04 27.98 -1.18
N GLY A 300 -19.38 26.90 -1.60
CA GLY A 300 -20.03 25.69 -2.08
C GLY A 300 -20.55 24.80 -0.95
N ASP A 301 -21.49 23.91 -1.29
CA ASP A 301 -21.97 22.89 -0.36
C ASP A 301 -20.84 21.90 -0.03
N THR A 302 -20.58 21.68 1.27
CA THR A 302 -19.58 20.71 1.74
C THR A 302 -19.93 19.27 1.37
N ASN A 303 -21.22 19.00 1.08
CA ASN A 303 -21.72 17.70 0.65
C ASN A 303 -21.72 17.54 -0.88
N ALA A 304 -21.22 18.53 -1.63
CA ALA A 304 -21.11 18.40 -3.07
C ALA A 304 -20.21 17.20 -3.42
N GLU A 305 -20.71 16.32 -4.28
CA GLU A 305 -20.01 15.12 -4.72
C GLU A 305 -19.47 15.31 -6.14
N MET A 306 -18.26 14.82 -6.36
CA MET A 306 -17.61 14.76 -7.67
C MET A 306 -17.26 13.30 -7.96
N GLU A 307 -17.69 12.75 -9.10
CA GLU A 307 -17.20 11.44 -9.54
C GLU A 307 -15.73 11.55 -9.94
N LEU A 308 -14.91 10.57 -9.55
CA LEU A 308 -13.47 10.54 -9.78
C LEU A 308 -13.03 9.27 -10.54
N ASP A 309 -11.83 9.33 -11.10
CA ASP A 309 -11.13 8.20 -11.73
C ASP A 309 -9.82 7.86 -11.01
N GLY A 310 -9.22 8.83 -10.32
CA GLY A 310 -8.09 8.66 -9.41
C GLY A 310 -8.38 9.24 -8.03
N VAL A 311 -7.83 8.60 -7.00
CA VAL A 311 -7.86 9.11 -5.61
C VAL A 311 -6.46 9.06 -5.01
N GLY A 312 -6.21 9.97 -4.08
CA GLY A 312 -5.02 9.95 -3.23
C GLY A 312 -5.18 9.07 -2.00
N GLY A 313 -4.19 9.10 -1.11
CA GLY A 313 -4.18 8.37 0.17
C GLY A 313 -4.52 9.21 1.40
N ALA A 314 -4.68 10.54 1.23
CA ALA A 314 -4.76 11.49 2.33
C ALA A 314 -5.87 11.16 3.34
N ALA A 315 -7.13 11.16 2.89
CA ALA A 315 -8.28 10.79 3.70
C ALA A 315 -9.37 10.19 2.80
N VAL A 316 -9.40 8.85 2.70
CA VAL A 316 -10.30 8.12 1.80
C VAL A 316 -11.07 7.05 2.58
N LEU A 317 -12.39 7.14 2.55
CA LEU A 317 -13.27 6.13 3.11
C LEU A 317 -13.68 5.12 2.02
N VAL A 318 -13.59 3.83 2.36
CA VAL A 318 -13.87 2.72 1.46
C VAL A 318 -14.82 1.74 2.16
N LYS A 319 -15.92 1.34 1.50
CA LYS A 319 -16.74 0.20 1.96
C LYS A 319 -15.86 -1.04 1.97
N ALA A 320 -15.85 -1.78 3.07
CA ALA A 320 -14.93 -2.92 3.23
C ALA A 320 -15.10 -3.99 2.14
N ASP A 321 -16.30 -4.12 1.56
CA ASP A 321 -16.57 -5.06 0.47
C ASP A 321 -15.77 -4.75 -0.80
N VAL A 322 -15.47 -3.47 -1.08
CA VAL A 322 -14.61 -3.09 -2.22
C VAL A 322 -13.24 -3.75 -2.11
N HIS A 323 -12.67 -3.78 -0.89
CA HIS A 323 -11.41 -4.48 -0.63
C HIS A 323 -11.57 -6.00 -0.60
N ARG A 324 -12.70 -6.54 -0.12
CA ARG A 324 -12.97 -7.99 -0.11
C ARG A 324 -13.15 -8.57 -1.52
N ASP A 325 -13.70 -7.78 -2.42
CA ASP A 325 -13.87 -8.13 -3.84
C ASP A 325 -12.54 -8.05 -4.61
N GLY A 326 -11.48 -7.56 -3.96
CA GLY A 326 -10.10 -7.64 -4.44
C GLY A 326 -9.48 -6.31 -4.83
N ALA A 327 -10.19 -5.17 -4.68
CA ALA A 327 -9.58 -3.87 -4.91
C ALA A 327 -8.44 -3.64 -3.91
N MET A 328 -7.23 -3.45 -4.42
CA MET A 328 -6.01 -3.25 -3.64
C MET A 328 -5.12 -2.20 -4.31
N PHE A 329 -3.99 -1.88 -3.71
CA PHE A 329 -3.04 -0.90 -4.24
C PHE A 329 -2.03 -1.63 -5.14
N PRO A 330 -2.12 -1.57 -6.48
CA PRO A 330 -1.19 -2.29 -7.33
C PRO A 330 0.22 -1.72 -7.16
N SER A 331 1.18 -2.60 -6.82
CA SER A 331 2.60 -2.24 -6.72
C SER A 331 3.32 -2.31 -8.07
N PHE A 332 2.56 -2.51 -9.15
CA PHE A 332 2.99 -2.65 -10.53
C PHE A 332 2.08 -1.76 -11.41
N PRO A 333 2.52 -1.41 -12.62
CA PRO A 333 1.67 -0.65 -13.56
C PRO A 333 0.35 -1.38 -13.83
N PHE A 334 -0.75 -0.71 -13.57
CA PHE A 334 -2.11 -1.20 -13.81
C PHE A 334 -2.89 -0.13 -14.57
N TYR A 335 -3.07 -0.34 -15.88
CA TYR A 335 -3.54 0.71 -16.80
C TYR A 335 -2.69 1.98 -16.72
N HIS A 336 -1.37 1.83 -16.65
CA HIS A 336 -0.39 2.91 -16.46
C HIS A 336 -0.56 3.69 -15.14
N LEU A 337 -1.36 3.19 -14.19
CA LEU A 337 -1.50 3.74 -12.85
C LEU A 337 -0.81 2.83 -11.82
N ILE A 338 -0.57 3.35 -10.62
CA ILE A 338 0.05 2.61 -9.52
C ILE A 338 -0.53 3.08 -8.19
N GLU A 339 -0.40 2.27 -7.14
CA GLU A 339 -0.76 2.64 -5.77
C GLU A 339 -2.23 3.10 -5.64
N THR A 340 -2.52 4.32 -5.16
CA THR A 340 -3.88 4.80 -4.87
C THR A 340 -4.70 5.09 -6.13
N GLU A 341 -4.08 5.64 -7.17
CA GLU A 341 -4.73 5.83 -8.48
C GLU A 341 -5.04 4.49 -9.14
N GLY A 342 -4.11 3.54 -9.05
CA GLY A 342 -4.32 2.17 -9.52
C GLY A 342 -5.43 1.44 -8.74
N PHE A 343 -5.57 1.72 -7.44
CA PHE A 343 -6.68 1.23 -6.62
C PHE A 343 -8.03 1.78 -7.10
N ALA A 344 -8.15 3.08 -7.37
CA ALA A 344 -9.39 3.66 -7.92
C ALA A 344 -9.77 3.00 -9.25
N LYS A 345 -8.80 2.81 -10.15
CA LYS A 345 -9.03 2.09 -11.40
C LYS A 345 -9.50 0.65 -11.15
N MET A 346 -8.91 -0.04 -10.18
CA MET A 346 -9.27 -1.42 -9.84
C MET A 346 -10.70 -1.52 -9.28
N ALA A 347 -11.09 -0.60 -8.40
CA ALA A 347 -12.46 -0.50 -7.90
C ALA A 347 -13.46 -0.30 -9.05
N LYS A 348 -13.15 0.59 -10.02
CA LYS A 348 -13.99 0.78 -11.22
C LYS A 348 -14.07 -0.48 -12.09
N ARG A 349 -12.97 -1.23 -12.24
CA ARG A 349 -12.96 -2.52 -12.97
C ARG A 349 -13.80 -3.60 -12.29
N LEU A 350 -14.00 -3.52 -10.97
CA LEU A 350 -14.89 -4.38 -10.19
C LEU A 350 -16.36 -3.90 -10.21
N GLY A 351 -16.67 -2.81 -10.91
CA GLY A 351 -18.03 -2.29 -11.06
C GLY A 351 -18.43 -1.26 -10.00
N TYR A 352 -17.50 -0.78 -9.18
CA TYR A 352 -17.75 0.29 -8.23
C TYR A 352 -17.55 1.67 -8.85
N GLN A 353 -18.19 2.66 -8.24
CA GLN A 353 -17.93 4.07 -8.52
C GLN A 353 -17.03 4.68 -7.43
N VAL A 354 -16.30 5.72 -7.82
CA VAL A 354 -15.34 6.42 -6.96
C VAL A 354 -15.74 7.89 -6.93
N PHE A 355 -15.81 8.47 -5.75
CA PHE A 355 -16.25 9.85 -5.55
C PHE A 355 -15.25 10.63 -4.71
N GLY A 356 -15.38 11.95 -4.72
CA GLY A 356 -14.72 12.84 -3.80
C GLY A 356 -15.58 14.04 -3.44
N LEU A 357 -15.18 14.74 -2.38
CA LEU A 357 -15.87 15.90 -1.83
C LEU A 357 -15.01 17.16 -2.01
N PRO A 358 -15.15 17.90 -3.13
CA PRO A 358 -14.30 19.07 -3.41
C PRO A 358 -14.34 20.15 -2.31
N ASN A 359 -15.46 20.27 -1.59
CA ASN A 359 -15.66 21.30 -0.56
C ASN A 359 -15.47 20.79 0.87
N TYR A 360 -15.21 19.50 1.07
CA TYR A 360 -14.94 18.93 2.39
C TYR A 360 -13.42 18.85 2.61
N LEU A 361 -12.89 19.81 3.37
CA LEU A 361 -11.45 19.96 3.52
C LEU A 361 -10.88 19.18 4.71
N VAL A 362 -9.75 18.53 4.49
CA VAL A 362 -8.84 18.02 5.51
C VAL A 362 -7.47 18.68 5.32
N TYR A 363 -6.66 18.78 6.38
CA TYR A 363 -5.38 19.48 6.30
C TYR A 363 -4.17 18.60 6.58
N HIS A 364 -3.25 18.63 5.62
CA HIS A 364 -1.90 18.10 5.74
C HIS A 364 -1.03 18.99 6.64
N TYR A 365 -0.04 18.38 7.30
CA TYR A 365 0.96 19.07 8.11
C TYR A 365 1.70 20.14 7.29
N ASN A 366 1.95 21.31 7.88
CA ASN A 366 2.75 22.34 7.24
C ASN A 366 4.24 22.04 7.49
N GLU A 367 5.00 21.76 6.43
CA GLU A 367 6.41 21.35 6.53
C GLU A 367 7.35 22.48 6.99
#